data_AF-A0A847FSX2-F1
#
_entry.id   AF-A0A847FSX2-F1
#
_cell.length_a   1.000
_cell.length_b   1.000
_cell.length_c   1.000
_cell.angle_alpha   90.00
_cell.angle_beta   90.00
_cell.angle_gamma   90.00
#
_symmetry.space_group_name_H-M   'P 1'
#
loop_
_entity.id
_entity.type
_entity.pdbx_description
1 polymer ?
#
loop_
_entity_poly.entity_id
_entity_poly.type
_entity_poly.pdbx_seq_one_letter_code
_entity_poly.pdbx_strand_id
1 'polypeptide(L)'
;VRVLGPARGVTQVEISRTEGYRLGINAPVRMSGDLKGTPGLYLEGPNGQVEIKEGVIYAQRHLHMTPGDARRLGLQDGDIVRLRVGGDREVIFGDVAVRVSPKFQLEFHLDTDEANAAGLDTGDEAYLDGIQKRGNRG
;
A
#
# COMPACT_ATOMS: atom_id res chain seq x y z
N VAL A 1 7.25 -13.04 -8.51
CA VAL A 1 6.24 -12.72 -7.45
C VAL A 1 6.72 -13.30 -6.11
N ARG A 2 6.56 -12.56 -5.01
CA ARG A 2 6.89 -13.01 -3.65
C ARG A 2 5.59 -13.33 -2.90
N VAL A 3 5.60 -14.37 -2.05
CA VAL A 3 4.48 -14.72 -1.16
C VAL A 3 4.72 -14.08 0.21
N LEU A 4 3.73 -13.33 0.72
CA LEU A 4 3.78 -12.72 2.06
C LEU A 4 2.94 -13.54 3.05
N GLY A 5 3.55 -13.89 4.19
CA GLY A 5 2.90 -14.66 5.25
C GLY A 5 2.32 -13.81 6.38
N PRO A 6 1.59 -14.43 7.34
CA PRO A 6 1.06 -15.79 7.28
C PRO A 6 -0.07 -15.90 6.24
N ALA A 7 -0.50 -17.13 5.93
CA ALA A 7 -1.67 -17.34 5.09
C ALA A 7 -2.91 -16.63 5.67
N ARG A 8 -3.74 -16.08 4.78
CA ARG A 8 -4.95 -15.32 5.12
C ARG A 8 -6.19 -16.01 4.53
N GLY A 9 -7.38 -15.62 4.99
CA GLY A 9 -8.65 -16.23 4.56
C GLY A 9 -9.05 -15.93 3.11
N VAL A 10 -8.45 -14.91 2.48
CA VAL A 10 -8.69 -14.54 1.08
C VAL A 10 -7.36 -14.27 0.40
N THR A 11 -7.20 -14.76 -0.83
CA THR A 11 -6.02 -14.50 -1.67
C THR A 11 -6.06 -13.07 -2.19
N GLN A 12 -4.97 -12.34 -1.99
CA GLN A 12 -4.76 -10.98 -2.51
C GLN A 12 -3.46 -10.96 -3.32
N VAL A 13 -3.49 -10.28 -4.46
CA VAL A 13 -2.31 -10.05 -5.30
C VAL A 13 -2.16 -8.55 -5.50
N GLU A 14 -1.04 -8.01 -5.02
CA GLU A 14 -0.65 -6.63 -5.23
C GLU A 14 0.37 -6.58 -6.37
N ILE A 15 0.07 -5.79 -7.39
CA ILE A 15 0.94 -5.57 -8.54
C ILE A 15 1.16 -4.06 -8.73
N SER A 16 2.26 -3.69 -9.37
CA SER A 16 2.43 -2.32 -9.85
C SER A 16 1.60 -2.08 -11.13
N ARG A 17 1.41 -0.80 -11.50
CA ARG A 17 0.71 -0.48 -12.75
C ARG A 17 1.49 -0.98 -13.97
N THR A 18 2.82 -0.91 -13.92
CA THR A 18 3.72 -1.47 -14.94
C THR A 18 3.50 -2.98 -15.13
N GLU A 19 3.35 -3.72 -14.03
CA GLU A 19 3.04 -5.16 -14.09
C GLU A 19 1.64 -5.42 -14.65
N GLY A 20 0.65 -4.60 -14.28
CA GLY A 20 -0.71 -4.64 -14.86
C GLY A 20 -0.71 -4.55 -16.38
N TYR A 21 0.07 -3.61 -16.95
CA TYR A 21 0.24 -3.50 -18.40
C TYR A 21 0.82 -4.77 -19.03
N ARG A 22 1.84 -5.37 -18.41
CA ARG A 22 2.48 -6.61 -18.91
C ARG A 22 1.52 -7.80 -18.87
N LEU A 23 0.68 -7.87 -17.85
CA LEU A 23 -0.29 -8.94 -17.64
C LEU A 23 -1.60 -8.73 -18.42
N GLY A 24 -1.81 -7.55 -19.01
CA GLY A 24 -3.10 -7.19 -19.61
C GLY A 24 -4.23 -7.02 -18.59
N ILE A 25 -3.88 -6.75 -17.33
CA ILE A 25 -4.83 -6.58 -16.22
C ILE A 25 -4.92 -5.10 -15.87
N ASN A 26 -6.14 -4.57 -15.87
CA ASN A 26 -6.42 -3.23 -15.36
C ASN A 26 -7.05 -3.34 -13.96
N ALA A 27 -6.21 -3.40 -12.94
CA ALA A 27 -6.65 -3.48 -11.56
C ALA A 27 -7.07 -2.09 -11.01
N PRO A 28 -7.94 -2.02 -10.00
CA PRO A 28 -8.21 -0.78 -9.29
C PRO A 28 -7.13 -0.49 -8.23
N VAL A 29 -6.94 0.78 -7.90
CA VAL A 29 -6.16 1.20 -6.71
C VAL A 29 -7.02 0.96 -5.47
N ARG A 30 -6.53 0.15 -4.52
CA ARG A 30 -7.29 -0.26 -3.33
C ARG A 30 -6.40 -0.44 -2.11
N MET A 31 -7.00 -0.29 -0.94
CA MET A 31 -6.40 -0.74 0.32
C MET A 31 -6.45 -2.27 0.42
N SER A 32 -5.44 -2.86 1.08
CA SER A 32 -5.45 -4.30 1.37
C SER A 32 -6.73 -4.71 2.11
N GLY A 33 -7.38 -5.76 1.61
CA GLY A 33 -8.66 -6.27 2.08
C GLY A 33 -9.88 -5.81 1.28
N ASP A 34 -9.78 -4.73 0.49
CA ASP A 34 -10.88 -4.26 -0.37
C ASP A 34 -10.80 -4.88 -1.77
N LEU A 35 -11.23 -6.15 -1.85
CA LEU A 35 -11.05 -7.01 -3.03
C LEU A 35 -12.32 -7.20 -3.86
N LYS A 36 -13.47 -6.71 -3.39
CA LYS A 36 -14.74 -6.96 -4.06
C LYS A 36 -14.76 -6.34 -5.46
N GLY A 37 -15.09 -7.16 -6.46
CA GLY A 37 -15.22 -6.73 -7.85
C GLY A 37 -13.89 -6.35 -8.50
N THR A 38 -12.77 -6.78 -7.91
CA THR A 38 -11.45 -6.67 -8.51
C THR A 38 -11.25 -7.77 -9.56
N PRO A 39 -10.36 -7.57 -10.54
CA PRO A 39 -10.02 -8.63 -11.48
C PRO A 39 -9.33 -9.81 -10.77
N GLY A 40 -9.37 -10.95 -11.45
CA GLY A 40 -8.66 -12.17 -11.09
C GLY A 40 -7.43 -12.42 -11.96
N LEU A 41 -6.76 -13.55 -11.72
CA LEU A 41 -5.66 -14.08 -12.53
C LEU A 41 -5.41 -15.55 -12.21
N TYR A 42 -4.50 -16.18 -12.96
CA TYR A 42 -3.96 -17.49 -12.62
C TYR A 42 -2.68 -17.36 -11.79
N LEU A 43 -2.66 -18.02 -10.63
CA LEU A 43 -1.47 -18.19 -9.81
C LEU A 43 -0.87 -19.56 -10.12
N GLU A 44 0.37 -19.57 -10.61
CA GLU A 44 1.11 -20.79 -10.91
C GLU A 44 2.24 -20.99 -9.89
N GLY A 45 2.32 -22.20 -9.34
CA GLY A 45 3.35 -22.62 -8.40
C GLY A 45 3.93 -23.98 -8.80
N PRO A 46 4.90 -24.50 -8.04
CA PRO A 46 5.63 -25.72 -8.41
C PRO A 46 4.76 -26.97 -8.51
N ASN A 47 3.57 -26.97 -7.90
CA ASN A 47 2.67 -28.12 -7.84
C ASN A 47 1.35 -27.90 -8.61
N GLY A 48 1.28 -26.87 -9.46
CA GLY A 48 0.10 -26.60 -10.30
C GLY A 48 -0.34 -25.15 -10.29
N GLN A 49 -1.56 -24.93 -10.76
CA GLN A 49 -2.13 -23.61 -11.00
C GLN A 49 -3.51 -23.48 -10.36
N VAL A 50 -3.82 -22.29 -9.86
CA VAL A 50 -5.16 -21.94 -9.37
C VAL A 50 -5.63 -20.64 -10.01
N GLU A 51 -6.88 -20.61 -10.44
CA GLU A 51 -7.54 -19.38 -10.89
C GLU A 51 -8.18 -18.68 -9.69
N ILE A 52 -7.86 -17.40 -9.49
CA ILE A 52 -8.63 -16.51 -8.63
C ILE A 52 -9.53 -15.65 -9.51
N LYS A 53 -10.81 -15.49 -9.13
CA LYS A 53 -11.79 -14.68 -9.88
C LYS A 53 -11.79 -13.21 -9.46
N GLU A 54 -11.33 -12.93 -8.24
CA GLU A 54 -11.08 -11.60 -7.69
C GLU A 54 -9.83 -11.66 -6.81
N GLY A 55 -9.21 -10.51 -6.56
CA GLY A 55 -8.12 -10.36 -5.60
C GLY A 55 -6.94 -9.51 -6.08
N VAL A 56 -6.95 -9.05 -7.34
CA VAL A 56 -5.82 -8.30 -7.93
C VAL A 56 -6.03 -6.80 -7.80
N ILE A 57 -5.08 -6.10 -7.19
CA ILE A 57 -5.14 -4.65 -6.93
C ILE A 57 -3.81 -3.96 -7.26
N TYR A 58 -3.90 -2.66 -7.57
CA TYR A 58 -2.77 -1.75 -7.35
C TYR A 58 -2.83 -1.31 -5.88
N ALA A 59 -1.75 -1.52 -5.14
CA ALA A 59 -1.75 -1.21 -3.71
C ALA A 59 -1.86 0.31 -3.51
N GLN A 60 -2.86 0.75 -2.77
CA GLN A 60 -2.96 2.15 -2.38
C GLN A 60 -1.88 2.44 -1.33
N ARG A 61 -1.04 3.45 -1.57
CA ARG A 61 -0.03 3.92 -0.62
C ARG A 61 -0.63 4.24 0.75
N HIS A 62 0.06 3.86 1.81
CA HIS A 62 -0.44 4.02 3.17
C HIS A 62 0.68 4.05 4.20
N LEU A 63 0.40 4.70 5.32
CA LEU A 63 1.29 4.79 6.47
C LEU A 63 0.72 3.90 7.58
N HIS A 64 1.43 2.81 7.87
CA HIS A 64 1.20 2.03 9.07
C HIS A 64 1.83 2.72 10.27
N MET A 65 1.16 2.65 11.42
CA MET A 65 1.72 3.14 12.68
C MET A 65 1.05 2.52 13.91
N THR A 66 1.75 2.56 15.04
CA THR A 66 1.15 2.21 16.34
C THR A 66 0.27 3.35 16.87
N PRO A 67 -0.63 3.10 17.84
CA PRO A 67 -1.33 4.18 18.54
C PRO A 67 -0.39 5.18 19.24
N GLY A 68 0.81 4.74 19.65
CA GLY A 68 1.83 5.61 20.24
C GLY A 68 2.41 6.58 19.23
N ASP A 69 2.77 6.09 18.05
CA ASP A 69 3.24 6.91 16.92
C ASP A 69 2.18 7.89 16.45
N ALA A 70 0.92 7.44 16.33
CA ALA A 70 -0.21 8.27 15.96
C ALA A 70 -0.34 9.48 16.91
N ARG A 71 -0.31 9.24 18.23
CA ARG A 71 -0.31 10.32 19.23
C ARG A 71 0.89 11.24 19.10
N ARG A 72 2.10 10.69 18.93
CA ARG A 72 3.35 11.47 18.79
C ARG A 72 3.34 12.40 17.58
N LEU A 73 2.75 11.95 16.48
CA LEU A 73 2.66 12.70 15.22
C LEU A 73 1.36 13.52 15.10
N GLY A 74 0.47 13.47 16.10
CA GLY A 74 -0.83 14.17 16.05
C GLY A 74 -1.77 13.63 14.96
N LEU A 75 -1.65 12.34 14.64
CA LEU A 75 -2.44 11.62 13.64
C LEU A 75 -3.41 10.64 14.30
N GLN A 76 -4.42 10.21 13.54
CA GLN A 76 -5.38 9.19 13.94
C GLN A 76 -5.71 8.24 12.77
N ASP A 77 -6.33 7.10 13.07
CA ASP A 77 -6.77 6.14 12.05
C ASP A 77 -7.71 6.80 11.05
N GLY A 78 -7.51 6.51 9.76
CA GLY A 78 -8.31 7.07 8.67
C GLY A 78 -7.97 8.51 8.28
N ASP A 79 -6.98 9.15 8.92
CA ASP A 79 -6.41 10.40 8.40
C ASP A 79 -5.84 10.17 6.98
N ILE A 80 -5.92 11.19 6.14
CA ILE A 80 -5.22 11.25 4.85
C ILE A 80 -4.17 12.35 4.95
N VAL A 81 -2.91 12.00 4.66
CA VAL A 81 -1.77 12.89 4.83
C VAL A 81 -0.94 13.03 3.56
N ARG A 82 -0.10 14.07 3.55
CA ARG A 82 1.02 14.23 2.62
C ARG A 82 2.31 13.84 3.30
N LEU A 83 3.13 13.05 2.62
CA LEU A 83 4.48 12.71 3.04
C LEU A 83 5.48 13.25 2.02
N ARG A 84 6.49 13.99 2.48
CA ARG A 84 7.60 14.46 1.67
C ARG A 84 8.78 13.49 1.81
N VAL A 85 9.37 13.13 0.69
CA VAL A 85 10.64 12.39 0.62
C VAL A 85 11.68 13.25 -0.09
N GLY A 86 12.92 13.20 0.38
CA GLY A 86 14.03 13.96 -0.22
C GLY A 86 14.74 13.20 -1.34
N GLY A 87 15.99 13.60 -1.63
CA GLY A 87 16.84 12.96 -2.64
C GLY A 87 16.85 13.71 -3.98
N ASP A 88 17.46 13.10 -5.00
CA ASP A 88 17.59 13.68 -6.35
C ASP A 88 16.23 13.87 -7.06
N ARG A 89 15.20 13.16 -6.59
CA ARG A 89 13.83 13.20 -7.09
C ARG A 89 12.87 13.48 -5.94
N GLU A 90 13.03 14.61 -5.27
CA GLU A 90 12.12 15.04 -4.19
C GLU A 90 10.64 14.97 -4.65
N VAL A 91 9.81 14.33 -3.85
CA VAL A 91 8.38 14.12 -4.11
C VAL A 91 7.59 14.36 -2.83
N ILE A 92 6.42 14.99 -2.97
CA ILE A 92 5.38 14.97 -1.95
C ILE A 92 4.28 14.02 -2.40
N PHE A 93 4.18 12.87 -1.72
CA PHE A 93 3.09 11.92 -1.92
C PHE A 93 1.85 12.41 -1.19
N GLY A 94 0.81 12.77 -1.94
CA GLY A 94 -0.53 12.97 -1.41
C GLY A 94 -1.33 11.68 -1.32
N ASP A 95 -2.48 11.81 -0.68
CA ASP A 95 -3.51 10.79 -0.53
C ASP A 95 -3.01 9.52 0.19
N VAL A 96 -2.06 9.70 1.11
CA VAL A 96 -1.51 8.62 1.93
C VAL A 96 -2.48 8.31 3.07
N ALA A 97 -3.06 7.11 3.05
CA ALA A 97 -3.98 6.67 4.10
C ALA A 97 -3.22 6.29 5.38
N VAL A 98 -3.62 6.85 6.52
CA VAL A 98 -3.08 6.48 7.83
C VAL A 98 -3.85 5.29 8.38
N ARG A 99 -3.12 4.26 8.80
CA ARG A 99 -3.65 3.07 9.43
C ARG A 99 -3.00 2.83 10.78
N VAL A 100 -3.81 2.83 11.83
CA VAL A 100 -3.35 2.69 13.22
C VAL A 100 -3.73 1.32 13.76
N SER A 101 -2.75 0.57 14.25
CA SER A 101 -2.98 -0.71 14.93
C SER A 101 -1.86 -1.02 15.90
N PRO A 102 -2.13 -1.64 17.06
CA PRO A 102 -1.07 -2.11 17.95
C PRO A 102 -0.20 -3.23 17.32
N LYS A 103 -0.62 -3.79 16.19
CA LYS A 103 0.13 -4.83 15.45
C LYS A 103 1.05 -4.26 14.35
N PHE A 104 1.03 -2.95 14.13
CA PHE A 104 1.81 -2.29 13.09
C PHE A 104 3.13 -1.75 13.63
N GLN A 105 4.02 -1.42 12.71
CA GLN A 105 5.20 -0.59 12.95
C GLN A 105 5.05 0.69 12.12
N LEU A 106 5.77 1.75 12.48
CA LEU A 106 5.76 2.99 11.71
C LEU A 106 6.47 2.75 10.37
N GLU A 107 5.69 2.63 9.29
CA GLU A 107 6.21 2.26 7.97
C GLU A 107 5.34 2.87 6.86
N PHE A 108 5.98 3.55 5.91
CA PHE A 108 5.31 4.09 4.73
C PHE A 108 5.43 3.09 3.58
N HIS A 109 4.29 2.51 3.19
CA HIS A 109 4.24 1.53 2.11
C HIS A 109 3.93 2.22 0.77
N LEU A 110 4.82 1.97 -0.19
CA LEU A 110 4.72 2.35 -1.59
C LEU A 110 4.82 1.08 -2.45
N ASP A 111 4.19 1.10 -3.63
CA ASP A 111 4.54 0.11 -4.65
C ASP A 111 5.88 0.45 -5.33
N THR A 112 6.35 -0.47 -6.18
CA THR A 112 7.64 -0.31 -6.87
C THR A 112 7.64 0.81 -7.90
N ASP A 113 6.52 1.12 -8.56
CA ASP A 113 6.44 2.23 -9.52
C ASP A 113 6.54 3.57 -8.77
N GLU A 114 5.89 3.69 -7.62
CA GLU A 114 5.92 4.87 -6.76
C GLU A 114 7.32 5.11 -6.17
N ALA A 115 7.96 4.06 -5.63
CA ALA A 115 9.32 4.15 -5.10
C ALA A 115 10.33 4.55 -6.19
N ASN A 116 10.26 3.93 -7.38
CA ASN A 116 11.12 4.26 -8.51
C ASN A 116 10.91 5.70 -9.02
N ALA A 117 9.69 6.22 -8.96
CA ALA A 117 9.39 7.59 -9.36
C ALA A 117 10.07 8.63 -8.45
N ALA A 118 10.23 8.32 -7.16
CA ALA A 118 10.92 9.15 -6.18
C ALA A 118 12.39 8.77 -5.94
N GLY A 119 12.88 7.68 -6.55
CA GLY A 119 14.24 7.20 -6.35
C GLY A 119 14.52 6.69 -4.94
N LEU A 120 13.53 6.04 -4.33
CA LEU A 120 13.59 5.55 -2.94
C LEU A 120 13.96 4.07 -2.87
N ASP A 121 14.70 3.74 -1.82
CA ASP A 121 15.00 2.37 -1.38
C ASP A 121 14.36 2.07 -0.02
N THR A 122 14.29 0.77 0.33
CA THR A 122 13.83 0.36 1.66
C THR A 122 14.79 0.89 2.73
N GLY A 123 14.24 1.62 3.70
CA GLY A 123 15.00 2.23 4.80
C GLY A 123 15.14 3.74 4.68
N ASP A 124 14.77 4.33 3.54
CA ASP A 124 14.73 5.78 3.38
C ASP A 124 13.66 6.43 4.26
N GLU A 125 13.92 7.67 4.66
CA GLU A 125 13.03 8.44 5.54
C GLU A 125 12.03 9.29 4.76
N ALA A 126 10.80 9.34 5.29
CA ALA A 126 9.76 10.25 4.85
C ALA A 126 9.33 11.18 6.00
N TYR A 127 8.97 12.40 5.65
CA TYR A 127 8.57 13.43 6.61
C TYR A 127 7.11 13.80 6.41
N LEU A 128 6.36 13.94 7.52
CA LEU A 128 5.00 14.43 7.47
C LEU A 128 5.00 15.89 6.98
N ASP A 129 4.44 16.11 5.78
CA ASP A 129 4.28 17.45 5.21
C ASP A 129 3.02 18.14 5.76
N GLY A 130 1.92 17.39 5.84
CA GLY A 130 0.67 17.92 6.34
C GLY A 130 -0.49 16.94 6.26
N ILE A 131 -1.64 17.35 6.81
CA ILE A 131 -2.84 16.53 6.88
C ILE A 131 -3.84 17.07 5.88
N GLN A 132 -4.22 16.26 4.88
CA GLN A 132 -5.20 16.62 3.86
C GLN A 132 -6.63 16.46 4.38
N LYS A 133 -6.89 15.41 5.15
CA LYS A 133 -8.21 15.11 5.68
C LYS A 133 -8.08 14.39 7.00
N ARG A 134 -8.94 14.74 7.96
CA ARG A 134 -9.07 13.98 9.21
C ARG A 134 -9.94 12.74 9.02
N GLY A 135 -9.52 11.63 9.59
CA GLY A 135 -10.35 10.46 9.77
C GLY A 135 -11.55 10.82 10.64
N ASN A 136 -12.69 10.19 10.39
CA ASN A 136 -13.84 10.34 11.28
C ASN A 136 -13.43 9.82 12.65
N ARG A 137 -13.63 10.62 13.70
CA ARG A 137 -13.60 10.10 15.07
C ARG A 137 -14.80 9.18 15.19
N GLY A 138 -14.55 7.86 15.19
CA GLY A 138 -15.53 6.88 15.66
C GLY A 138 -15.92 7.14 17.10
#